data_AF-A0AAP5JW59-F1
#
_entry.id   AF-A0AAP5JW59-F1
#
_cell.length_a   1.000
_cell.length_b   1.000
_cell.length_c   1.000
_cell.angle_alpha   90.00
_cell.angle_beta   90.00
_cell.angle_gamma   90.00
#
_symmetry.space_group_name_H-M   'P 1'
#
loop_
_entity.id
_entity.type
_entity.pdbx_description
1 polymer ?
#
loop_
_entity_poly.entity_id
_entity_poly.type
_entity_poly.pdbx_seq_one_letter_code
_entity_poly.pdbx_strand_id
1 'polypeptide(L)' 'MGTITITTDMELFAAALLQHKVSVWAKQNGRCLTLLDKDGFVEKITPDMVKVRYPQKQCSEYYLRCEFVFQVHS' A
#
# COMPACT_ATOMS: atom_id res chain seq x y z
N MET A 1 3.55 13.86 13.58
CA MET A 1 3.38 12.52 12.97
C MET A 1 4.35 12.42 11.83
N GLY A 2 5.26 11.45 11.87
CA GLY A 2 6.27 11.23 10.84
C GLY A 2 5.79 10.18 9.84
N THR A 3 6.04 10.40 8.56
CA THR A 3 5.76 9.42 7.51
C THR A 3 6.97 8.52 7.34
N ILE A 4 6.77 7.20 7.34
CA ILE A 4 7.82 6.22 7.05
C ILE A 4 7.62 5.73 5.61
N THR A 5 8.67 5.85 4.79
CA THR A 5 8.70 5.36 3.41
C THR A 5 9.22 3.94 3.40
N ILE A 6 8.50 3.06 2.70
CA ILE A 6 8.86 1.65 2.53
C ILE A 6 9.35 1.40 1.11
N THR A 7 10.41 0.60 0.97
CA THR A 7 11.08 0.36 -0.32
C THR A 7 11.07 -1.09 -0.76
N THR A 8 10.73 -2.03 0.11
CA THR A 8 10.70 -3.48 -0.19
C THR A 8 9.38 -4.14 0.19
N ASP A 9 9.09 -5.29 -0.45
CA ASP A 9 7.88 -6.07 -0.20
C ASP A 9 7.82 -6.62 1.25
N MET A 10 8.96 -6.98 1.85
CA MET A 10 9.03 -7.48 3.22
C MET A 10 8.72 -6.41 4.27
N GLU A 11 9.23 -5.20 4.10
CA GLU A 11 8.91 -4.05 4.96
C GLU A 11 7.42 -3.72 4.89
N LEU A 12 6.81 -3.87 3.71
CA LEU A 12 5.38 -3.63 3.52
C LEU A 12 4.53 -4.69 4.21
N PHE A 13 4.94 -5.96 4.11
CA PHE A 13 4.29 -7.06 4.81
C PHE A 13 4.36 -6.86 6.34
N ALA A 14 5.53 -6.51 6.86
CA ALA A 14 5.72 -6.19 8.28
C ALA A 14 4.86 -4.97 8.70
N ALA A 15 4.82 -3.92 7.88
CA ALA A 15 4.00 -2.74 8.16
C ALA A 15 2.50 -3.04 8.15
N ALA A 16 2.00 -3.86 7.23
CA ALA A 16 0.60 -4.26 7.18
C ALA A 16 0.19 -5.14 8.38
N LEU A 17 1.09 -6.00 8.86
CA LEU A 17 0.86 -6.79 10.07
C LEU A 17 0.85 -5.95 11.35
N LEU A 18 1.71 -4.92 11.42
CA LEU A 18 1.90 -4.10 12.61
C LEU A 18 0.99 -2.85 12.65
N GLN A 19 0.53 -2.37 11.51
CA GLN A 19 -0.22 -1.12 11.40
C GLN A 19 -1.48 -1.29 10.55
N HIS A 20 -2.60 -0.85 11.12
CA HIS A 20 -3.92 -0.96 10.49
C HIS A 20 -4.12 -0.06 9.27
N LYS A 21 -3.12 0.76 8.88
CA LYS A 21 -3.27 1.76 7.83
C LYS A 21 -2.00 1.98 7.02
N VAL A 22 -2.00 1.46 5.78
CA VAL A 22 -0.92 1.66 4.79
C VAL A 22 -1.49 2.37 3.58
N SER A 23 -0.79 3.34 3.01
CA SER A 23 -1.28 4.10 1.85
C SER A 23 -0.28 4.08 0.71
N VAL A 24 -0.78 4.03 -0.52
CA VAL A 24 0.01 4.03 -1.75
C VAL A 24 -0.10 5.40 -2.38
N TRP A 25 1.03 6.03 -2.63
CA TRP A 25 1.09 7.39 -3.16
C TRP A 25 1.84 7.42 -4.48
N ALA A 26 1.32 8.17 -5.44
CA ALA A 26 2.07 8.54 -6.63
C ALA A 26 3.20 9.49 -6.24
N LYS A 27 4.44 9.12 -6.57
CA LYS A 27 5.64 9.86 -6.16
C LYS A 27 5.74 11.22 -6.85
N GLN A 28 5.25 11.32 -8.09
CA GLN A 28 5.36 12.53 -8.90
C GLN A 28 4.50 13.70 -8.42
N ASN A 29 3.29 13.42 -7.94
CA ASN A 29 2.31 14.46 -7.56
C ASN A 29 1.82 14.35 -6.12
N GLY A 30 2.35 13.38 -5.35
CA GLY A 30 1.92 13.15 -3.97
C GLY A 30 0.45 12.83 -3.87
N ARG A 31 -0.16 12.22 -4.89
CA ARG A 31 -1.58 11.81 -4.85
C ARG A 31 -1.71 10.42 -4.23
N CYS A 32 -2.56 10.28 -3.22
CA CYS A 32 -2.94 8.96 -2.71
C CYS A 32 -3.72 8.19 -3.78
N LEU A 33 -3.17 7.05 -4.19
CA LEU A 33 -3.76 6.15 -5.18
C LEU A 33 -4.69 5.15 -4.51
N THR A 34 -4.30 4.63 -3.34
CA THR A 34 -5.14 3.73 -2.55
C THR A 34 -4.73 3.70 -1.08
N LEU A 35 -5.66 3.26 -0.24
CA LEU A 35 -5.50 3.07 1.18
C LEU A 35 -5.81 1.61 1.52
N LEU A 36 -4.85 0.91 2.11
CA LEU A 36 -5.09 -0.25 2.94
C LEU A 36 -5.59 0.23 4.29
N ASP A 37 -6.84 -0.11 4.58
CA ASP A 37 -7.45 0.07 5.89
C ASP A 37 -7.54 -1.28 6.60
N LYS A 38 -8.10 -1.27 7.82
CA LYS A 38 -8.22 -2.43 8.70
C LYS A 38 -8.66 -3.70 7.94
N ASP A 39 -7.97 -4.80 8.26
CA ASP A 39 -8.14 -6.14 7.69
C ASP A 39 -7.70 -6.30 6.23
N GLY A 40 -7.29 -5.24 5.54
CA GLY A 40 -6.68 -5.33 4.22
C GLY A 40 -5.24 -5.85 4.30
N PHE A 41 -4.87 -6.75 3.38
CA PHE A 41 -3.48 -7.16 3.20
C PHE A 41 -3.07 -7.12 1.73
N VAL A 42 -1.78 -6.89 1.51
CA VAL A 42 -1.22 -6.91 0.17
C VAL A 42 -1.02 -8.36 -0.26
N GLU A 43 -1.71 -8.76 -1.31
CA GLU A 43 -1.63 -10.11 -1.86
C GLU A 43 -0.47 -10.24 -2.85
N LYS A 44 -0.27 -9.21 -3.68
CA LYS A 44 0.76 -9.21 -4.73
C LYS A 44 1.26 -7.81 -5.02
N ILE A 45 2.57 -7.67 -5.19
CA ILE A 45 3.23 -6.44 -5.62
C ILE A 45 4.03 -6.76 -6.87
N THR A 46 3.96 -5.86 -7.84
CA THR A 46 4.78 -5.85 -9.05
C THR A 46 5.14 -4.39 -9.36
N PRO A 47 6.13 -4.14 -10.25
CA PRO A 47 6.45 -2.77 -10.66
C PRO A 47 5.26 -1.97 -11.20
N ASP A 48 4.23 -2.64 -11.73
CA ASP A 48 3.11 -1.99 -12.42
C ASP A 48 1.76 -2.16 -11.71
N MET A 49 1.70 -2.90 -10.61
CA MET A 49 0.42 -3.27 -9.98
C MET A 49 0.60 -3.66 -8.51
N VAL A 50 -0.33 -3.21 -7.67
CA VAL A 50 -0.54 -3.70 -6.31
C VAL A 50 -1.93 -4.30 -6.21
N LYS A 51 -1.99 -5.54 -5.72
CA LYS A 51 -3.24 -6.25 -5.45
C LYS A 51 -3.48 -6.30 -3.96
N VAL A 52 -4.62 -5.76 -3.55
CA VAL A 52 -5.04 -5.70 -2.15
C VAL A 52 -6.25 -6.61 -1.96
N ARG A 53 -6.16 -7.50 -0.97
CA ARG A 53 -7.26 -8.36 -0.58
C ARG A 53 -7.81 -7.91 0.77
N TYR A 54 -9.13 -7.84 0.83
CA TYR A 54 -9.88 -7.66 2.06
C TYR A 54 -10.63 -8.97 2.34
N PRO A 55 -10.54 -9.56 3.55
CA PRO A 55 -11.22 -10.81 3.89
C PRO A 55 -12.73 -10.76 3.69
N GLN A 56 -13.33 -9.57 3.83
CA GLN A 56 -14.78 -9.35 3.78
C GLN A 56 -15.23 -8.55 2.54
N LYS A 57 -14.33 -8.17 1.64
CA LYS A 57 -14.68 -7.36 0.45
C LYS A 57 -14.07 -7.96 -0.82
N GLN A 58 -14.61 -7.52 -1.96
CA GLN A 58 -14.04 -7.88 -3.26
C GLN A 58 -12.59 -7.39 -3.36
N CYS A 59 -11.72 -8.27 -3.88
CA CYS A 59 -10.32 -7.94 -4.09
C CYS A 59 -10.18 -6.75 -5.04
N SER A 60 -9.32 -5.79 -4.68
CA SER A 60 -9.10 -4.58 -5.46
C SER A 60 -7.69 -4.59 -6.06
N GLU A 61 -7.61 -4.48 -7.38
CA GLU A 61 -6.36 -4.39 -8.12
C GLU A 61 -6.12 -2.93 -8.53
N TYR A 62 -4.93 -2.41 -8.18
CA TYR A 62 -4.52 -1.04 -8.48
C TYR A 62 -3.34 -1.08 -9.44
N TYR A 63 -3.56 -0.62 -10.67
CA TYR A 63 -2.50 -0.49 -11.68
C TYR A 63 -1.75 0.82 -11.49
N LEU A 64 -0.43 0.72 -11.36
CA LEU A 64 0.48 1.79 -11.05
C LEU A 64 1.13 2.23 -12.36
N ARG A 65 0.70 3.37 -12.89
CA ARG A 65 1.21 3.92 -14.16
C ARG A 65 2.45 4.81 -13.99
N CYS A 66 2.93 4.98 -12.76
CA CYS A 66 3.98 5.92 -12.40
C CYS A 66 4.78 5.38 -11.21
N GLU A 67 5.96 5.95 -10.95
CA GLU A 67 6.68 5.70 -9.69
C GLU A 67 5.77 5.96 -8.48
N PHE A 68 5.75 5.02 -7.55
CA PHE A 68 4.93 5.09 -6.35
C PHE A 68 5.79 4.79 -5.12
N VAL A 69 5.28 5.23 -3.97
CA VAL A 69 5.84 4.93 -2.65
C VAL A 69 4.72 4.51 -1.72
N PHE A 70 5.05 3.60 -0.80
CA PHE A 70 4.16 3.27 0.29
C PHE A 70 4.50 4.10 1.50
N GLN A 71 3.45 4.60 2.15
CA GLN A 71 3.54 5.42 3.33
C GLN A 71 2.70 4.83 4.45
N VAL A 72 3.34 4.73 5.60
CA VAL A 72 2.74 4.28 6.85
C VAL A 72 2.50 5.49 7.74
N HIS A 73 1.30 5.58 8.30
CA HIS A 73 0.88 6.67 9.18
C HIS A 73 0.58 6.11 10.58
N SER A 74 1.36 6.55 11.56
CA SER A 74 1.17 6.29 13.00
C SER A 74 0.19 7.27 13.64
#